data_AF-A0A7J3WAH8-F1
#
_entry.id   AF-A0A7J3WAH8-F1
#
_cell.length_a   1.000
_cell.length_b   1.000
_cell.length_c   1.000
_cell.angle_alpha   90.00
_cell.angle_beta   90.00
_cell.angle_gamma   90.00
#
_symmetry.space_group_name_H-M   'P 1'
#
loop_
_entity.id
_entity.type
_entity.pdbx_description
1 polymer ?
#
loop_
_entity_poly.entity_id
_entity_poly.type
_entity_poly.pdbx_seq_one_letter_code
_entity_poly.pdbx_strand_id
1 'polypeptide(L)' 'MTLVKQILETRIKKADIEEYLREKLKNAFFGGVSISFTPLGTRVTIYAMRPSRVIGPKGKVI' A
#
# COMPACT_ATOMS: atom_id res chain seq x y z
N MET A 1 -19.15 11.24 15.70
CA MET A 1 -17.89 10.46 15.59
C MET A 1 -16.74 11.33 16.06
N THR A 2 -15.89 10.85 16.96
CA THR A 2 -14.75 11.62 17.49
C THR A 2 -13.57 11.55 16.52
N LEU A 3 -12.87 12.65 16.30
CA LEU A 3 -11.68 12.75 15.43
C LEU A 3 -10.65 11.63 15.69
N VAL A 4 -10.47 11.28 16.97
CA VAL A 4 -9.57 10.21 17.42
C VAL A 4 -9.96 8.85 16.82
N LYS A 5 -11.25 8.51 16.78
CA LYS A 5 -11.71 7.23 16.21
C LYS A 5 -11.41 7.14 14.71
N GLN A 6 -11.65 8.22 13.96
CA GLN A 6 -11.35 8.24 12.52
C GLN A 6 -9.86 8.09 12.21
N ILE A 7 -8.99 8.72 13.01
CA ILE A 7 -7.54 8.56 12.88
C ILE A 7 -7.13 7.12 13.18
N LEU A 8 -7.70 6.52 14.22
CA LEU A 8 -7.40 5.15 14.62
C LEU A 8 -7.81 4.15 13.52
N GLU A 9 -9.03 4.25 13.02
CA GLU A 9 -9.54 3.40 11.92
C GLU A 9 -8.70 3.55 10.65
N THR A 10 -8.26 4.77 10.34
CA THR A 10 -7.40 5.02 9.17
C THR A 10 -6.03 4.36 9.34
N ARG A 11 -5.46 4.39 10.56
CA ARG A 11 -4.17 3.75 10.83
C ARG A 11 -4.27 2.23 10.78
N ILE A 12 -5.33 1.64 11.33
CA ILE A 12 -5.58 0.20 11.27
C ILE A 12 -5.66 -0.25 9.81
N LYS A 13 -6.48 0.42 9.00
CA LYS A 13 -6.58 0.13 7.56
C LYS A 13 -5.25 0.26 6.82
N LYS A 14 -4.43 1.26 7.17
CA LYS A 14 -3.09 1.42 6.58
C LYS A 14 -2.18 0.24 6.93
N ALA A 15 -2.20 -0.22 8.18
CA ALA A 15 -1.41 -1.35 8.64
C ALA A 15 -1.83 -2.65 7.92
N ASP A 16 -3.13 -2.90 7.79
CA ASP A 16 -3.65 -4.07 7.07
C ASP A 16 -3.19 -4.11 5.61
N ILE A 17 -3.23 -2.95 4.92
CA ILE A 17 -2.76 -2.84 3.53
C ILE A 17 -1.26 -3.08 3.44
N GLU A 18 -0.49 -2.55 4.39
CA GLU A 18 0.96 -2.73 4.41
C GLU A 18 1.34 -4.20 4.63
N GLU A 19 0.65 -4.90 5.54
CA GLU A 19 0.86 -6.32 5.80
C GLU A 19 0.54 -7.17 4.57
N TYR A 20 -0.62 -6.93 3.94
CA TYR A 20 -1.01 -7.62 2.71
C TYR A 20 0.00 -7.43 1.57
N LEU A 21 0.47 -6.19 1.36
CA LEU A 21 1.47 -5.89 0.33
C LEU A 21 2.82 -6.52 0.65
N ARG A 22 3.22 -6.55 1.93
CA ARG A 22 4.47 -7.18 2.38
C ARG A 22 4.47 -8.67 2.07
N GLU A 23 3.37 -9.37 2.33
CA GLU A 23 3.26 -10.80 2.02
C GLU A 23 3.26 -11.06 0.51
N LYS A 24 2.42 -10.33 -0.24
CA LYS A 24 2.25 -10.53 -1.68
C LYS A 24 3.50 -10.16 -2.48
N LEU A 25 4.22 -9.12 -2.05
CA LEU A 25 5.43 -8.61 -2.72
C LEU A 25 6.73 -9.07 -2.05
N LYS A 26 6.68 -10.11 -1.19
CA LYS A 26 7.88 -10.71 -0.57
C LYS A 26 8.94 -11.09 -1.60
N ASN A 27 8.49 -11.56 -2.77
CA ASN A 27 9.35 -11.95 -3.90
C ASN A 27 10.02 -10.78 -4.64
N ALA A 28 9.51 -9.56 -4.45
CA ALA A 28 9.98 -8.34 -5.11
C ALA A 28 10.81 -7.44 -4.19
N PHE A 29 11.07 -7.89 -2.94
CA PHE A 29 11.72 -7.12 -1.88
C PHE A 29 11.02 -5.78 -1.65
N PHE A 30 9.87 -5.86 -0.97
CA PHE A 30 9.09 -4.71 -0.54
C PHE A 30 9.86 -3.85 0.49
N GLY A 31 9.98 -2.56 0.21
CA GLY A 31 10.64 -1.58 1.08
C GLY A 31 9.66 -0.68 1.86
N GLY A 32 8.41 -0.58 1.43
CA GLY A 32 7.38 0.20 2.13
C GLY A 32 6.25 0.68 1.21
N VAL A 33 5.19 1.21 1.81
CA VAL A 33 4.05 1.81 1.09
C VAL A 33 3.69 3.15 1.69
N SER A 34 3.44 4.14 0.84
CA SER A 34 2.91 5.44 1.25
C SER A 34 1.52 5.64 0.63
N ILE A 35 0.51 5.81 1.49
CA ILE A 35 -0.88 5.98 1.09
C ILE A 35 -1.30 7.42 1.41
N SER A 36 -1.59 8.17 0.35
CA SER A 36 -2.07 9.56 0.41
C SER A 36 -3.52 9.60 -0.07
N PHE A 37 -4.44 9.92 0.82
CA PHE A 37 -5.84 10.14 0.47
C PHE A 37 -5.97 11.56 -0.05
N THR A 38 -6.17 11.71 -1.36
CA THR A 38 -6.48 13.00 -1.98
C THR A 38 -7.97 13.04 -2.32
N PRO A 39 -8.61 14.22 -2.37
CA PRO A 39 -10.02 14.33 -2.75
C PRO A 39 -10.34 13.74 -4.13
N LEU A 40 -9.35 13.71 -5.03
CA LEU A 40 -9.45 13.14 -6.37
C LEU A 40 -9.32 11.62 -6.39
N GLY A 41 -8.80 11.02 -5.32
CA GLY A 41 -8.55 9.59 -5.22
C GLY A 41 -7.42 9.24 -4.25
N THR A 42 -7.20 7.95 -4.07
CA THR A 42 -6.12 7.45 -3.20
C THR A 42 -4.88 7.20 -4.02
N ARG A 43 -3.79 7.92 -3.72
CA ARG A 43 -2.47 7.66 -4.32
C ARG A 43 -1.71 6.69 -3.44
N VAL A 44 -1.33 5.54 -4.01
CA VAL A 44 -0.53 4.51 -3.36
C VAL A 44 0.84 4.45 -4.02
N THR A 45 1.89 4.81 -3.29
CA THR A 45 3.28 4.73 -3.73
C THR A 45 3.93 3.51 -3.08
N ILE A 46 4.33 2.54 -3.90
CA ILE A 46 4.99 1.32 -3.45
C ILE A 46 6.50 1.47 -3.69
N TYR A 47 7.29 1.25 -2.64
CA TYR A 47 8.73 1.18 -2.72
C TYR A 47 9.15 -0.29 -2.73
N ALA A 48 9.83 -0.71 -3.79
CA ALA A 48 10.32 -2.08 -3.94
C ALA A 48 11.64 -2.10 -4.69
N MET A 49 12.50 -3.07 -4.36
CA MET A 49 13.82 -3.22 -5.01
C MET A 49 13.68 -3.70 -6.46
N ARG A 50 12.65 -4.50 -6.76
CA ARG A 50 12.40 -5.08 -8.10
C ARG A 50 11.01 -4.69 -8.62
N PRO A 51 10.83 -3.47 -9.15
CA PRO A 51 9.53 -2.98 -9.60
C PRO A 51 8.93 -3.79 -10.75
N SER A 52 9.76 -4.38 -11.62
CA SER A 52 9.31 -5.25 -12.71
C SER A 52 8.51 -6.46 -12.22
N ARG A 53 8.90 -7.02 -11.06
CA ARG A 53 8.18 -8.13 -10.43
C ARG A 53 6.92 -7.69 -9.69
N VAL A 54 6.86 -6.43 -9.25
CA VAL A 54 5.66 -5.82 -8.66
C VAL A 54 4.60 -5.54 -9.72
N ILE A 55 4.99 -5.02 -10.89
CA ILE A 55 4.08 -4.71 -12.00
C ILE A 55 3.61 -5.99 -12.70
N GLY A 56 4.53 -6.95 -12.84
CA GLY A 56 4.29 -8.20 -13.58
C GLY A 56 4.13 -7.97 -15.09
N PRO A 57 3.95 -9.05 -15.87
CA PRO A 57 3.79 -8.97 -17.31
C PRO A 57 2.49 -8.23 -17.65
N LYS A 58 2.59 -7.17 -18.46
CA LYS A 58 1.48 -6.30 -18.88
C LYS A 58 0.69 -5.64 -17.73
N GLY A 59 1.31 -5.48 -16.55
CA GLY A 59 0.63 -4.84 -15.41
C GLY A 59 -0.38 -5.73 -14.68
N LYS A 60 -0.36 -7.06 -14.91
CA LYS A 60 -1.36 -7.99 -14.33
C LYS A 60 -1.32 -8.12 -12.79
N VAL A 61 -0.27 -7.65 -12.13
CA VAL A 61 -0.03 -7.90 -10.69
C VAL A 61 -0.51 -6.73 -9.82
N ILE A 62 -0.78 -5.57 -10.42
CA ILE A 62 -1.27 -4.35 -9.76
C ILE A 62 -2.79 -4.25 -9.92
#